data_AF-A0A7J8IVH7-F1
#
_entry.id   AF-A0A7J8IVH7-F1
#
_cell.length_a   1.000
_cell.length_b   1.000
_cell.length_c   1.000
_cell.angle_alpha   90.00
_cell.angle_beta   90.00
_cell.angle_gamma   90.00
#
_symmetry.space_group_name_H-M   'P 1'
#
loop_
_entity.id
_entity.type
_entity.pdbx_description
1 polymer ?
#
loop_
_entity_poly.entity_id
_entity_poly.type
_entity_poly.pdbx_seq_one_letter_code
_entity_poly.pdbx_strand_id
1 'polypeptide(L)'
;MAPTGVSPAPLRPRARSPPTASACSPRLCRRRPPTCLVAQCDALIDALNRRKAQLLARVNKEHEHKLKVVRDQISHCTVKLRQTTGLMEYCLEVIKENDPSGFLQISDALIRRVHLTEDQWGKGTLTPRMTTDFDLSLDNSPLLQSIHQLDFVQMKASSPVPATPILQLEECCTHNNSATLSWKQPPLSTVPAEGYILELDDGNGGQFREVYVGKETMCTVDGLHFNSTYNARVKAFNKTGVSQYSKTLVLQTSEGKALQQYPSERELRGV
;
A
#
# COMPACT_ATOMS: atom_id res chain seq x y z
N MET A 1 -44.98 46.30 40.64
CA MET A 1 -44.33 44.97 40.55
C MET A 1 -43.67 44.87 39.19
N ALA A 2 -42.35 45.02 39.17
CA ALA A 2 -41.54 44.78 37.98
C ALA A 2 -41.22 43.28 37.88
N PRO A 3 -41.17 42.68 36.69
CA PRO A 3 -40.40 41.47 36.46
C PRO A 3 -39.05 41.85 35.83
N THR A 4 -38.00 41.78 36.64
CA THR A 4 -36.60 41.88 36.22
C THR A 4 -36.07 40.49 35.86
N GLY A 5 -35.42 40.39 34.69
CA GLY A 5 -34.18 39.64 34.54
C GLY A 5 -34.28 38.17 34.12
N VAL A 6 -34.28 37.93 32.81
CA VAL A 6 -33.70 36.69 32.25
C VAL A 6 -32.52 37.11 31.38
N SER A 7 -31.30 36.89 31.88
CA SER A 7 -30.06 37.08 31.12
C SER A 7 -29.98 36.10 29.94
N PRO A 8 -29.62 36.56 28.73
CA PRO A 8 -29.24 35.64 27.66
C PRO A 8 -27.83 35.07 27.92
N ALA A 9 -27.72 33.75 27.83
CA ALA A 9 -26.46 33.02 27.94
C ALA A 9 -25.47 33.39 26.81
N PRO A 10 -24.15 33.36 27.05
CA PRO A 10 -23.16 33.67 26.03
C PRO A 10 -23.09 32.56 24.97
N LEU A 11 -23.28 32.95 23.70
CA LEU A 11 -23.07 32.10 22.54
C LEU A 11 -21.60 31.67 22.47
N ARG A 12 -21.34 30.37 22.67
CA ARG A 12 -20.03 29.77 22.42
C ARG A 12 -19.63 29.96 20.95
N PRO A 13 -18.38 30.35 20.63
CA PRO A 13 -17.91 30.34 19.26
C PRO A 13 -17.84 28.89 18.76
N ARG A 14 -18.55 28.60 17.67
CA ARG A 14 -18.43 27.34 16.91
C ARG A 14 -16.97 27.20 16.46
N ALA A 15 -16.27 26.22 17.00
CA ALA A 15 -14.98 25.78 16.48
C ALA A 15 -15.18 25.37 15.00
N ARG A 16 -14.53 26.09 14.07
CA ARG A 16 -14.37 25.62 12.70
C ARG A 16 -13.44 24.41 12.75
N SER A 17 -14.00 23.23 12.48
CA SER A 17 -13.22 22.04 12.16
C SER A 17 -12.28 22.37 10.98
N PRO A 18 -11.02 21.91 10.99
CA PRO A 18 -10.19 21.98 9.79
C PRO A 18 -10.86 21.16 8.68
N PRO A 19 -10.68 21.53 7.40
CA PRO A 19 -11.23 20.74 6.31
C PRO A 19 -10.63 19.33 6.40
N THR A 20 -11.50 18.35 6.62
CA THR A 20 -11.16 16.95 6.46
C THR A 20 -10.59 16.77 5.06
N ALA A 21 -9.40 16.17 4.98
CA ALA A 21 -8.82 15.75 3.72
C ALA A 21 -9.90 14.99 2.94
N SER A 22 -10.37 15.59 1.85
CA SER A 22 -11.36 14.98 0.97
C SER A 22 -10.75 13.67 0.50
N ALA A 23 -11.23 12.57 1.06
CA ALA A 23 -10.97 11.25 0.54
C ALA A 23 -11.49 11.25 -0.90
N CYS A 24 -10.54 11.29 -1.84
CA CYS A 24 -10.82 11.34 -3.26
C CYS A 24 -11.67 10.10 -3.60
N SER A 25 -12.96 10.30 -3.83
CA SER A 25 -13.88 9.23 -4.20
C SER A 25 -13.46 8.66 -5.55
N PRO A 26 -13.22 7.35 -5.69
CA PRO A 26 -12.65 6.76 -6.92
C PRO A 26 -13.59 6.89 -8.15
N ARG A 27 -14.83 7.32 -7.95
CA ARG A 27 -15.83 7.51 -9.01
C ARG A 27 -15.69 8.84 -9.78
N LEU A 28 -15.04 9.86 -9.20
CA LEU A 28 -14.89 11.18 -9.84
C LEU A 28 -13.66 11.30 -10.75
N CYS A 29 -12.71 10.37 -10.67
CA CYS A 29 -11.47 10.40 -11.48
C CYS A 29 -11.69 10.09 -12.97
N ARG A 30 -12.90 9.68 -13.39
CA ARG A 30 -13.18 9.26 -14.78
C ARG A 30 -13.27 10.39 -15.81
N ARG A 31 -13.11 11.68 -15.44
CA ARG A 31 -13.27 12.82 -16.37
C ARG A 31 -12.15 13.87 -16.41
N ARG A 32 -11.01 13.68 -15.73
CA ARG A 32 -9.84 14.59 -15.88
C ARG A 32 -8.51 13.81 -15.94
N PRO A 33 -8.07 13.36 -17.12
CA PRO A 33 -6.82 12.64 -17.27
C PRO A 33 -5.52 13.43 -16.94
N PRO A 34 -5.36 14.74 -17.25
CA PRO A 34 -4.05 15.38 -17.08
C PRO A 34 -3.70 15.67 -15.61
N THR A 35 -4.68 16.02 -14.77
CA THR A 35 -4.41 16.46 -13.39
C THR A 35 -3.96 15.33 -12.46
N CYS A 36 -4.35 14.09 -12.75
CA CYS A 36 -3.96 12.92 -11.95
C CYS A 36 -2.56 12.42 -12.30
N LEU A 37 -2.18 12.45 -13.59
CA LEU A 37 -0.83 12.08 -14.04
C LEU A 37 0.20 13.09 -13.56
N VAL A 38 -0.11 14.40 -13.70
CA VAL A 38 0.75 15.47 -13.19
C VAL A 38 1.00 15.30 -11.69
N ALA A 39 -0.06 15.05 -10.90
CA ALA A 39 0.10 14.79 -9.47
C ALA A 39 0.95 13.55 -9.13
N GLN A 40 0.90 12.49 -9.95
CA GLN A 40 1.74 11.31 -9.77
C GLN A 40 3.22 11.61 -10.08
N CYS A 41 3.49 12.34 -11.16
CA CYS A 41 4.84 12.80 -11.49
C CYS A 41 5.39 13.74 -10.41
N ASP A 42 4.60 14.69 -9.95
CA ASP A 42 4.96 15.63 -8.87
C ASP A 42 5.29 14.88 -7.58
N ALA A 43 4.52 13.84 -7.23
CA ALA A 43 4.80 13.00 -6.07
C ALA A 43 6.15 12.26 -6.17
N LEU A 44 6.52 11.78 -7.36
CA LEU A 44 7.83 11.15 -7.60
C LEU A 44 8.97 12.17 -7.48
N ILE A 45 8.79 13.38 -8.04
CA ILE A 45 9.75 14.48 -7.93
C ILE A 45 9.94 14.88 -6.47
N ASP A 46 8.85 15.02 -5.71
CA ASP A 46 8.90 15.32 -4.28
C ASP A 46 9.62 14.25 -3.49
N ALA A 47 9.38 12.96 -3.79
CA ALA A 47 10.08 11.85 -3.15
C ALA A 47 11.59 11.91 -3.41
N LEU A 48 11.99 12.19 -4.65
CA LEU A 48 13.40 12.37 -5.03
C LEU A 48 14.04 13.59 -4.34
N ASN A 49 13.34 14.72 -4.29
CA ASN A 49 13.82 15.92 -3.60
C ASN A 49 14.00 15.70 -2.10
N ARG A 50 13.05 15.01 -1.45
CA ARG A 50 13.19 14.61 -0.05
C ARG A 50 14.40 13.70 0.16
N ARG A 51 14.61 12.71 -0.72
CA ARG A 51 15.77 11.83 -0.63
C ARG A 51 17.08 12.57 -0.81
N LYS A 52 17.16 13.49 -1.78
CA LYS A 52 18.30 14.39 -1.99
C LYS A 52 18.63 15.17 -0.72
N ALA A 53 17.63 15.81 -0.11
CA ALA A 53 17.82 16.58 1.12
C ALA A 53 18.37 15.70 2.27
N GLN A 54 17.86 14.48 2.43
CA GLN A 54 18.37 13.54 3.43
C GLN A 54 19.82 13.11 3.17
N LEU A 55 20.21 12.86 1.92
CA LEU A 55 21.57 12.49 1.57
C LEU A 55 22.55 13.63 1.84
N LEU A 56 22.20 14.85 1.43
CA LEU A 56 23.01 16.05 1.72
C LEU A 56 23.14 16.32 3.21
N ALA A 57 22.08 16.11 3.99
CA ALA A 57 22.13 16.24 5.44
C ALA A 57 23.12 15.24 6.08
N ARG A 58 23.21 14.01 5.54
CA ARG A 58 24.21 13.02 6.01
C ARG A 58 25.64 13.46 5.69
N VAL A 59 25.89 13.95 4.47
CA VAL A 59 27.20 14.47 4.07
C VAL A 59 27.62 15.63 4.98
N ASN A 60 26.72 16.59 5.21
CA ASN A 60 26.99 17.73 6.08
C ASN A 60 27.28 17.29 7.53
N LYS A 61 26.50 16.34 8.06
CA LYS A 61 26.71 15.82 9.41
C LYS A 61 28.07 15.14 9.56
N GLU A 62 28.50 14.37 8.56
CA GLU A 62 29.83 13.73 8.55
C GLU A 62 30.94 14.79 8.51
N HIS A 63 30.79 15.80 7.65
CA HIS A 63 31.73 16.92 7.58
C HIS A 63 31.82 17.70 8.91
N GLU A 64 30.69 18.01 9.53
CA GLU A 64 30.64 18.68 10.84
C GLU A 64 31.29 17.83 11.93
N HIS A 65 31.06 16.51 11.92
CA HIS A 65 31.67 15.59 12.87
C HIS A 65 33.18 15.57 12.73
N LYS A 66 33.71 15.42 11.51
CA LYS A 66 35.15 15.44 11.25
C LYS A 66 35.78 16.78 11.66
N LEU A 67 35.15 17.90 11.30
CA LEU A 67 35.61 19.22 11.73
C LEU A 67 35.66 19.35 13.26
N LYS A 68 34.64 18.84 13.96
CA LYS A 68 34.61 18.86 15.42
C LYS A 68 35.78 18.07 16.00
N VAL A 69 36.04 16.85 15.53
CA VAL A 69 37.16 16.03 16.02
C VAL A 69 38.51 16.71 15.78
N VAL A 70 38.71 17.33 14.62
CA VAL A 70 39.95 18.08 14.32
C VAL A 70 40.08 19.30 15.24
N ARG A 71 39.01 20.08 15.44
CA ARG A 71 39.03 21.24 16.36
C ARG A 71 39.32 20.82 17.80
N ASP A 72 38.71 19.74 18.26
CA ASP A 72 38.94 19.20 19.60
C ASP A 72 40.40 18.75 19.77
N GLN A 73 40.99 18.12 18.72
CA GLN A 73 42.40 17.75 18.72
C GLN A 73 43.33 18.98 18.74
N ILE A 74 43.05 20.02 17.95
CA ILE A 74 43.80 21.28 17.97
C ILE A 74 43.75 21.92 19.35
N SER A 75 42.57 21.99 19.96
CA SER A 75 42.37 22.55 21.30
C SER A 75 43.20 21.78 22.34
N HIS A 76 43.13 20.44 22.31
CA HIS A 76 43.88 19.58 23.21
C HIS A 76 45.41 19.73 23.05
N CYS A 77 45.92 19.77 21.82
CA CYS A 77 47.34 20.01 21.56
C CYS A 77 47.77 21.41 22.01
N THR A 78 46.92 22.41 21.83
CA THR A 78 47.21 23.80 22.27
C THR A 78 47.34 23.88 23.79
N VAL A 79 46.45 23.23 24.53
CA VAL A 79 46.52 23.17 26.00
C VAL A 79 47.79 22.48 26.46
N LYS A 80 48.11 21.31 25.88
CA LYS A 80 49.36 20.59 26.19
C LYS A 80 50.60 21.43 25.89
N LEU A 81 50.63 22.12 24.75
CA LEU A 81 51.74 23.00 24.39
C LEU A 81 51.94 24.10 25.42
N ARG A 82 50.87 24.78 25.84
CA ARG A 82 50.94 25.81 26.90
C ARG A 82 51.45 25.24 28.21
N GLN A 83 51.03 24.03 28.60
CA GLN A 83 51.53 23.36 29.80
C GLN A 83 53.02 23.04 29.70
N THR A 84 53.49 22.54 28.56
CA THR A 84 54.91 22.28 28.32
C THR A 84 55.73 23.56 28.31
N THR A 85 55.23 24.66 27.72
CA THR A 85 55.89 25.96 27.76
C THR A 85 56.03 26.48 29.19
N GLY A 86 54.94 26.45 29.99
CA GLY A 86 55.01 26.89 31.39
C GLY A 86 55.93 26.01 32.26
N LEU A 87 55.99 24.69 31.99
CA LEU A 87 56.95 23.82 32.65
C LEU A 87 58.39 24.16 32.27
N MET A 88 58.64 24.48 31.00
CA MET A 88 59.96 24.92 30.52
C MET A 88 60.38 26.22 31.21
N GLU A 89 59.49 27.21 31.29
CA GLU A 89 59.73 28.46 32.02
C GLU A 89 60.05 28.19 33.50
N TYR A 90 59.30 27.30 34.15
CA TYR A 90 59.58 26.90 35.53
C TYR A 90 60.94 26.20 35.67
N CYS A 91 61.32 25.31 34.75
CA CYS A 91 62.65 24.71 34.73
C CYS A 91 63.75 25.78 34.65
N LEU A 92 63.56 26.79 33.79
CA LEU A 92 64.50 27.89 33.64
C LEU A 92 64.65 28.70 34.93
N GLU A 93 63.57 28.95 35.67
CA GLU A 93 63.66 29.64 36.96
C GLU A 93 64.34 28.78 38.04
N VAL A 94 64.01 27.48 38.12
CA VAL A 94 64.61 26.56 39.11
C VAL A 94 66.12 26.42 38.94
N ILE A 95 66.62 26.44 37.70
CA ILE A 95 68.08 26.35 37.42
C ILE A 95 68.83 27.60 37.91
N LYS A 96 68.15 28.73 38.14
CA LYS A 96 68.76 29.95 38.70
C LYS A 96 68.93 29.89 40.22
N GLU A 97 68.48 28.84 40.89
CA GLU A 97 68.60 28.68 42.34
C GLU A 97 70.09 28.70 42.76
N ASN A 98 70.42 29.56 43.73
CA ASN A 98 71.81 29.76 44.14
C ASN A 98 72.21 28.84 45.30
N ASP A 99 71.24 28.35 46.08
CA ASP A 99 71.49 27.39 47.16
C ASP A 99 71.45 25.94 46.64
N PRO A 100 72.56 25.19 46.73
CA PRO A 100 72.60 23.80 46.26
C PRO A 100 71.61 22.87 46.97
N SER A 101 71.35 23.13 48.26
CA SER A 101 70.44 22.30 49.06
C SER A 101 68.98 22.51 48.65
N GLY A 102 68.59 23.77 48.43
CA GLY A 102 67.28 24.16 47.90
C GLY A 102 67.02 23.60 46.51
N PHE A 103 68.00 23.66 45.61
CA PHE A 103 67.89 23.05 44.27
C PHE A 103 67.66 21.53 44.35
N LEU A 104 68.41 20.82 45.19
CA LEU A 104 68.26 19.37 45.36
C LEU A 104 66.89 18.97 45.93
N GLN A 105 66.30 19.80 46.80
CA GLN A 105 64.96 19.53 47.34
C GLN A 105 63.85 19.52 46.27
N ILE A 106 64.01 20.28 45.18
CA ILE A 106 62.97 20.45 44.16
C ILE A 106 63.26 19.71 42.83
N SER A 107 64.52 19.36 42.57
CA SER A 107 64.97 18.80 41.28
C SER A 107 64.32 17.46 40.92
N ASP A 108 64.21 16.54 41.87
CA ASP A 108 63.62 15.21 41.65
C ASP A 108 62.12 15.29 41.28
N ALA A 109 61.38 16.18 41.93
CA ALA A 109 59.97 16.44 41.59
C ALA A 109 59.80 17.14 40.23
N LEU A 110 60.77 17.97 39.84
CA LEU A 110 60.81 18.61 38.52
C LEU A 110 61.09 17.58 37.42
N ILE A 111 62.12 16.75 37.59
CA ILE A 111 62.50 15.68 36.66
C ILE A 111 61.31 14.74 36.41
N ARG A 112 60.60 14.34 37.47
CA ARG A 112 59.38 13.54 37.32
C ARG A 112 58.30 14.24 36.49
N ARG A 113 58.04 15.53 36.73
CA ARG A 113 57.04 16.29 35.97
C ARG A 113 57.41 16.43 34.50
N VAL A 114 58.70 16.61 34.20
CA VAL A 114 59.21 16.67 32.81
C VAL A 114 58.97 15.34 32.11
N HIS A 115 59.41 14.23 32.69
CA HIS A 115 59.19 12.89 32.11
C HIS A 115 57.69 12.59 31.89
N LEU A 116 56.85 12.87 32.89
CA LEU A 116 55.40 12.68 32.75
C LEU A 116 54.79 13.54 31.63
N THR A 117 55.29 14.75 31.41
CA THR A 117 54.82 15.64 30.34
C THR A 117 55.31 15.17 28.97
N GLU A 118 56.55 14.68 28.89
CA GLU A 118 57.14 14.09 27.68
C GLU A 118 56.37 12.83 27.23
N ASP A 119 56.11 11.90 28.15
CA ASP A 119 55.35 10.67 27.88
C ASP A 119 53.95 10.95 27.30
N GLN A 120 53.35 12.08 27.68
CA GLN A 120 52.03 12.49 27.21
C GLN A 120 52.04 12.98 25.76
N TRP A 121 53.17 13.40 25.20
CA TRP A 121 53.29 13.75 23.79
C TRP A 121 53.40 12.50 22.90
N GLY A 122 54.14 11.48 23.33
CA GLY A 122 54.43 10.27 22.55
C GLY A 122 53.23 9.36 22.24
N LYS A 123 52.13 9.45 23.00
CA LYS A 123 50.92 8.60 22.82
C LYS A 123 49.97 9.09 21.73
N GLY A 124 50.46 9.34 20.51
CA GLY A 124 49.62 9.72 19.37
C GLY A 124 48.93 11.09 19.51
N THR A 125 49.45 11.97 20.37
CA THR A 125 48.92 13.34 20.50
C THR A 125 49.03 14.10 19.16
N LEU A 126 50.14 13.87 18.44
CA LEU A 126 50.44 14.51 17.15
C LEU A 126 49.91 13.74 15.93
N THR A 127 49.40 12.52 16.11
CA THR A 127 48.86 11.74 14.98
C THR A 127 47.44 12.21 14.66
N PRO A 128 47.12 12.58 13.40
CA PRO A 128 45.78 13.01 13.02
C PRO A 128 44.75 11.94 13.38
N ARG A 129 43.70 12.32 14.12
CA ARG A 129 42.62 11.40 14.52
C ARG A 129 41.57 11.16 13.42
N MET A 130 41.62 11.94 12.35
CA MET A 130 40.69 11.89 11.24
C MET A 130 41.44 11.99 9.92
N THR A 131 40.92 11.28 8.91
CA THR A 131 41.38 11.38 7.53
C THR A 131 40.54 12.41 6.76
N THR A 132 41.13 12.99 5.73
CA THR A 132 40.48 13.96 4.84
C THR A 132 39.43 13.33 3.93
N ASP A 133 39.42 12.00 3.80
CA ASP A 133 38.63 11.29 2.79
C ASP A 133 37.18 11.10 3.22
N PHE A 134 36.24 11.50 2.38
CA PHE A 134 34.82 11.22 2.58
C PHE A 134 34.48 9.89 1.92
N ASP A 135 34.41 8.82 2.71
CA ASP A 135 34.00 7.50 2.23
C ASP A 135 32.48 7.41 2.06
N LEU A 136 31.95 8.26 1.17
CA LEU A 136 30.53 8.32 0.83
C LEU A 136 30.43 8.27 -0.70
N SER A 137 30.15 7.09 -1.22
CA SER A 137 29.78 6.90 -2.62
C SER A 137 28.26 6.81 -2.76
N LEU A 138 27.72 7.46 -3.79
CA LEU A 138 26.31 7.36 -4.14
C LEU A 138 26.17 6.47 -5.37
N ASP A 139 25.58 5.29 -5.21
CA ASP A 139 25.13 4.48 -6.35
C ASP A 139 23.74 4.94 -6.80
N ASN A 140 23.65 5.44 -8.03
CA ASN A 140 22.42 5.90 -8.66
C ASN A 140 21.89 4.94 -9.75
N SER A 141 22.64 3.89 -10.08
CA SER A 141 22.35 2.99 -11.20
C SER A 141 20.98 2.33 -11.09
N PRO A 142 20.55 1.80 -9.92
CA PRO A 142 19.23 1.16 -9.79
C PRO A 142 18.07 2.15 -9.96
N LEU A 143 18.26 3.39 -9.53
CA LEU A 143 17.25 4.43 -9.65
C LEU A 143 17.10 4.87 -11.11
N LEU A 144 18.21 5.06 -11.82
CA LEU A 144 18.19 5.38 -13.24
C LEU A 144 17.51 4.28 -14.05
N GLN A 145 17.80 3.01 -13.74
CA GLN A 145 17.13 1.87 -14.36
C GLN A 145 15.62 1.91 -14.11
N SER A 146 15.19 2.21 -12.88
CA SER A 146 13.76 2.33 -12.55
C SER A 146 13.09 3.47 -13.31
N ILE A 147 13.76 4.61 -13.49
CA ILE A 147 13.26 5.77 -14.26
C ILE A 147 13.10 5.40 -15.74
N HIS A 148 14.06 4.69 -16.34
CA HIS A 148 13.96 4.23 -17.73
C HIS A 148 12.82 3.22 -17.96
N GLN A 149 12.44 2.47 -16.93
CA GLN A 149 11.35 1.50 -16.98
C GLN A 149 9.97 2.11 -16.70
N LEU A 150 9.88 3.42 -16.41
CA LEU A 150 8.60 4.11 -16.21
C LEU A 150 7.84 4.19 -17.52
N ASP A 151 6.69 3.52 -17.59
CA ASP A 151 5.82 3.50 -18.76
C ASP A 151 4.33 3.50 -18.33
N PHE A 152 3.44 3.85 -19.25
CA PHE A 152 2.01 3.75 -19.06
C PHE A 152 1.59 2.28 -18.99
N VAL A 153 1.27 1.81 -17.80
CA VAL A 153 0.59 0.53 -17.65
C VAL A 153 -0.89 0.76 -17.96
N GLN A 154 -1.39 0.15 -19.04
CA GLN A 154 -2.81 0.18 -19.36
C GLN A 154 -3.58 -0.55 -18.26
N MET A 155 -4.16 0.19 -17.30
CA MET A 155 -5.17 -0.34 -16.40
C MET A 155 -6.40 -0.68 -17.25
N LYS A 156 -6.45 -1.90 -17.79
CA LYS A 156 -7.71 -2.49 -18.20
C LYS A 156 -8.59 -2.48 -16.96
N ALA A 157 -9.54 -1.55 -16.92
CA ALA A 157 -10.53 -1.44 -15.86
C ALA A 157 -11.46 -2.65 -15.92
N SER A 158 -10.94 -3.79 -15.48
CA SER A 158 -11.71 -4.95 -15.13
C SER A 158 -10.96 -5.55 -13.94
N SER A 159 -11.29 -5.06 -12.75
CA SER A 159 -11.53 -6.02 -11.67
C SER A 159 -12.24 -7.22 -12.30
N PRO A 160 -11.64 -8.42 -12.24
CA PRO A 160 -12.03 -9.44 -13.18
C PRO A 160 -13.45 -9.90 -12.83
N VAL A 161 -14.34 -9.83 -13.81
CA VAL A 161 -15.64 -10.49 -13.72
C VAL A 161 -15.39 -12.00 -13.70
N PRO A 162 -16.29 -12.81 -13.12
CA PRO A 162 -16.07 -14.26 -13.06
C PRO A 162 -15.94 -14.85 -14.46
N ALA A 163 -15.25 -15.98 -14.57
CA ALA A 163 -15.18 -16.70 -15.84
C ALA A 163 -16.58 -17.16 -16.28
N THR A 164 -16.79 -17.21 -17.60
CA THR A 164 -18.05 -17.69 -18.18
C THR A 164 -18.34 -19.14 -17.72
N PRO A 165 -19.50 -19.40 -17.10
CA PRO A 165 -19.88 -20.75 -16.68
C PRO A 165 -20.06 -21.70 -17.88
N ILE A 166 -19.80 -22.98 -17.64
CA ILE A 166 -19.91 -24.06 -18.63
C ILE A 166 -21.12 -24.92 -18.26
N LEU A 167 -22.09 -25.04 -19.16
CA LEU A 167 -23.21 -25.98 -19.01
C LEU A 167 -22.71 -27.42 -19.11
N GLN A 168 -23.08 -28.26 -18.14
CA GLN A 168 -22.75 -29.68 -18.09
C GLN A 168 -23.81 -30.48 -18.83
N LEU A 169 -23.64 -30.58 -20.16
CA LEU A 169 -24.63 -31.20 -21.05
C LEU A 169 -25.04 -32.62 -20.64
N GLU A 170 -24.11 -33.39 -20.07
CA GLU A 170 -24.33 -34.77 -19.60
C GLU A 170 -25.24 -34.84 -18.36
N GLU A 171 -25.31 -33.76 -17.59
CA GLU A 171 -26.15 -33.65 -16.37
C GLU A 171 -27.42 -32.83 -16.63
N CYS A 172 -27.54 -32.22 -17.80
CA CYS A 172 -28.75 -31.50 -18.20
C CYS A 172 -29.75 -32.50 -18.79
N CYS A 173 -31.00 -32.44 -18.36
CA CYS A 173 -32.05 -33.31 -18.87
C CYS A 173 -33.40 -32.62 -18.90
N THR A 174 -34.26 -33.07 -19.79
CA THR A 174 -35.67 -32.66 -19.86
C THR A 174 -36.55 -33.83 -19.46
N HIS A 175 -37.54 -33.58 -18.62
CA HIS A 175 -38.51 -34.58 -18.19
C HIS A 175 -39.91 -33.99 -18.20
N ASN A 176 -40.83 -34.53 -19.00
CA ASN A 176 -42.18 -33.99 -19.17
C ASN A 176 -42.15 -32.50 -19.56
N ASN A 177 -42.66 -31.65 -18.67
CA ASN A 177 -42.73 -30.20 -18.77
C ASN A 177 -41.67 -29.50 -17.88
N SER A 178 -40.60 -30.19 -17.51
CA SER A 178 -39.51 -29.63 -16.73
C SER A 178 -38.16 -29.87 -17.38
N ALA A 179 -37.22 -28.98 -17.07
CA ALA A 179 -35.85 -29.05 -17.53
C ALA A 179 -34.90 -28.83 -16.35
N THR A 180 -34.01 -29.79 -16.12
CA THR A 180 -32.91 -29.69 -15.15
C THR A 180 -31.65 -29.28 -15.89
N LEU A 181 -31.03 -28.20 -15.43
CA LEU A 181 -29.82 -27.60 -16.00
C LEU A 181 -28.73 -27.59 -14.94
N SER A 182 -27.53 -28.02 -15.33
CA SER A 182 -26.33 -28.05 -14.50
C SER A 182 -25.21 -27.24 -15.15
N TRP A 183 -24.45 -26.49 -14.38
CA TRP A 183 -23.33 -25.68 -14.86
C TRP A 183 -22.20 -25.59 -13.83
N LYS A 184 -20.96 -25.37 -14.30
CA LYS A 184 -19.81 -25.19 -13.42
C LYS A 184 -18.90 -24.06 -13.87
N GLN A 185 -18.05 -23.58 -12.96
CA GLN A 185 -16.95 -22.70 -13.36
C GLN A 185 -15.89 -23.49 -14.13
N PRO A 186 -15.21 -22.87 -15.11
CA PRO A 186 -14.03 -23.46 -15.74
C PRO A 186 -12.96 -23.82 -14.71
N PRO A 187 -12.24 -24.96 -14.85
CA PRO A 187 -11.24 -25.42 -13.89
C PRO A 187 -10.10 -24.43 -13.58
N LEU A 188 -9.83 -23.50 -14.51
CA LEU A 188 -8.77 -22.49 -14.39
C LEU A 188 -9.30 -21.10 -13.96
N SER A 189 -10.55 -21.02 -13.50
CA SER A 189 -11.12 -19.75 -13.03
C SER A 189 -10.45 -19.31 -11.74
N THR A 190 -9.66 -18.24 -11.79
CA THR A 190 -9.00 -17.62 -10.62
C THR A 190 -9.90 -16.63 -9.87
N VAL A 191 -11.10 -16.38 -10.39
CA VAL A 191 -12.03 -15.35 -9.93
C VAL A 191 -13.31 -16.01 -9.43
N PRO A 192 -13.63 -15.88 -8.13
CA PRO A 192 -14.83 -16.49 -7.58
C PRO A 192 -16.10 -15.80 -8.09
N ALA A 193 -17.10 -16.61 -8.45
CA ALA A 193 -18.46 -16.13 -8.66
C ALA A 193 -19.19 -16.02 -7.31
N GLU A 194 -19.96 -14.96 -7.11
CA GLU A 194 -20.88 -14.84 -5.97
C GLU A 194 -22.24 -15.48 -6.25
N GLY A 195 -22.56 -15.73 -7.52
CA GLY A 195 -23.74 -16.44 -7.97
C GLY A 195 -23.85 -16.53 -9.49
N TYR A 196 -24.95 -17.09 -9.96
CA TYR A 196 -25.28 -17.34 -11.35
C TYR A 196 -26.69 -16.84 -11.65
N ILE A 197 -26.89 -16.46 -12.91
CA ILE A 197 -28.19 -16.08 -13.47
C ILE A 197 -28.43 -17.01 -14.66
N LEU A 198 -29.49 -17.80 -14.57
CA LEU A 198 -29.97 -18.68 -15.63
C LEU A 198 -31.13 -18.00 -16.35
N GLU A 199 -31.04 -17.98 -17.68
CA GLU A 199 -32.06 -17.44 -18.55
C GLU A 199 -32.58 -18.51 -19.53
N LEU A 200 -33.88 -18.48 -19.78
CA LEU A 200 -34.58 -19.30 -20.78
C LEU A 200 -35.37 -18.39 -21.72
N ASP A 201 -35.38 -18.69 -23.02
CA ASP A 201 -36.33 -18.09 -23.96
C ASP A 201 -37.61 -18.93 -24.08
N ASP A 202 -38.49 -18.61 -25.03
CA ASP A 202 -39.74 -19.32 -25.32
C ASP A 202 -39.64 -20.28 -26.52
N GLY A 203 -38.43 -20.55 -27.04
CA GLY A 203 -38.21 -21.42 -28.21
C GLY A 203 -38.51 -20.80 -29.57
N ASN A 204 -39.29 -19.72 -29.61
CA ASN A 204 -39.72 -19.03 -30.82
C ASN A 204 -38.82 -17.83 -31.16
N GLY A 205 -37.62 -17.76 -30.56
CA GLY A 205 -36.69 -16.65 -30.72
C GLY A 205 -37.11 -15.39 -29.96
N GLY A 206 -37.95 -15.53 -28.93
CA GLY A 206 -38.37 -14.45 -28.05
C GLY A 206 -37.28 -13.97 -27.10
N GLN A 207 -37.66 -13.12 -26.15
CA GLN A 207 -36.72 -12.60 -25.15
C GLN A 207 -36.38 -13.66 -24.10
N PHE A 208 -35.09 -13.76 -23.79
CA PHE A 208 -34.60 -14.52 -22.65
C PHE A 208 -35.11 -13.93 -21.32
N ARG A 209 -35.67 -14.76 -20.46
CA ARG A 209 -36.17 -14.40 -19.13
C ARG A 209 -35.34 -15.06 -18.05
N GLU A 210 -35.04 -14.33 -16.99
CA GLU A 210 -34.33 -14.86 -15.83
C GLU A 210 -35.24 -15.82 -15.07
N VAL A 211 -34.86 -17.09 -15.03
CA VAL A 211 -35.62 -18.16 -14.35
C VAL A 211 -34.98 -18.58 -13.03
N TYR A 212 -33.69 -18.26 -12.84
CA TYR A 212 -32.98 -18.52 -11.59
C TYR A 212 -31.87 -17.49 -11.36
N VAL A 213 -31.74 -17.04 -10.10
CA VAL A 213 -30.62 -16.21 -9.61
C VAL A 213 -30.20 -16.74 -8.24
N GLY A 214 -28.96 -17.22 -8.13
CA GLY A 214 -28.48 -17.79 -6.86
C GLY A 214 -27.09 -18.40 -6.93
N LYS A 215 -26.68 -19.08 -5.87
CA LYS A 215 -25.32 -19.65 -5.73
C LYS A 215 -25.18 -21.07 -6.27
N GLU A 216 -26.29 -21.76 -6.41
CA GLU A 216 -26.31 -23.16 -6.83
C GLU A 216 -25.85 -23.28 -8.28
N THR A 217 -25.34 -24.47 -8.58
CA THR A 217 -24.80 -24.85 -9.89
C THR A 217 -25.75 -25.76 -10.67
N MET A 218 -26.93 -26.02 -10.11
CA MET A 218 -27.98 -26.83 -10.72
C MET A 218 -29.34 -26.23 -10.39
N CYS A 219 -30.24 -26.22 -11.37
CA CYS A 219 -31.61 -25.74 -11.22
C CYS A 219 -32.56 -26.53 -12.11
N THR A 220 -33.72 -26.89 -11.56
CA THR A 220 -34.84 -27.46 -12.31
C THR A 220 -35.89 -26.38 -12.54
N VAL A 221 -36.28 -26.21 -13.79
CA VAL A 221 -37.33 -25.28 -14.23
C VAL A 221 -38.55 -26.11 -14.61
N ASP A 222 -39.62 -25.98 -13.83
CA ASP A 222 -40.90 -26.66 -14.06
C ASP A 222 -41.91 -25.76 -14.79
N GLY A 223 -42.97 -26.36 -15.34
CA GLY A 223 -44.09 -25.64 -15.94
C GLY A 223 -43.85 -25.13 -17.35
N LEU A 224 -42.90 -25.74 -18.08
CA LEU A 224 -42.63 -25.43 -19.48
C LEU A 224 -43.76 -25.98 -20.38
N HIS A 225 -44.04 -25.31 -21.51
CA HIS A 225 -44.97 -25.87 -22.49
C HIS A 225 -44.45 -27.21 -23.04
N PHE A 226 -45.36 -28.17 -23.18
CA PHE A 226 -45.08 -29.46 -23.81
C PHE A 226 -44.75 -29.29 -25.30
N ASN A 227 -43.99 -30.25 -25.84
CA ASN A 227 -43.56 -30.29 -27.24
C ASN A 227 -43.00 -28.95 -27.75
N SER A 228 -42.24 -28.27 -26.91
CA SER A 228 -41.69 -26.94 -27.20
C SER A 228 -40.18 -26.96 -27.01
N THR A 229 -39.50 -26.26 -27.90
CA THR A 229 -38.05 -26.06 -27.81
C THR A 229 -37.78 -24.87 -26.88
N TYR A 230 -36.68 -24.88 -26.14
CA TYR A 230 -36.26 -23.79 -25.27
C TYR A 230 -34.76 -23.59 -25.41
N ASN A 231 -34.29 -22.35 -25.40
CA ASN A 231 -32.89 -22.00 -25.38
C ASN A 231 -32.49 -21.55 -23.96
N ALA A 232 -31.55 -22.26 -23.35
CA ALA A 232 -31.00 -21.96 -22.04
C ALA A 232 -29.60 -21.33 -22.15
N ARG A 233 -29.33 -20.31 -21.34
CA ARG A 233 -27.98 -19.74 -21.18
C ARG A 233 -27.76 -19.27 -19.74
N VAL A 234 -26.53 -19.37 -19.26
CA VAL A 234 -26.17 -18.99 -17.89
C VAL A 234 -25.00 -18.01 -17.88
N LYS A 235 -25.03 -17.03 -16.98
CA LYS A 235 -23.92 -16.09 -16.70
C LYS A 235 -23.59 -16.12 -15.20
N ALA A 236 -22.34 -15.86 -14.85
CA ALA A 236 -21.88 -15.73 -13.46
C ALA A 236 -21.79 -14.25 -13.07
N PHE A 237 -21.92 -13.92 -11.79
CA PHE A 237 -21.78 -12.55 -11.30
C PHE A 237 -21.00 -12.48 -9.98
N ASN A 238 -20.40 -11.32 -9.73
CA ASN A 238 -19.80 -10.94 -8.44
C ASN A 238 -20.03 -9.43 -8.18
N LYS A 239 -19.57 -8.92 -7.04
CA LYS A 239 -19.56 -7.47 -6.69
C LYS A 239 -19.05 -6.53 -7.79
N THR A 240 -18.26 -7.06 -8.71
CA THR A 240 -17.64 -6.29 -9.79
C THR A 240 -18.50 -6.21 -11.04
N GLY A 241 -19.24 -7.26 -11.35
CA GLY A 241 -20.05 -7.34 -12.56
C GLY A 241 -20.42 -8.76 -12.95
N VAL A 242 -20.89 -8.92 -14.19
CA VAL A 242 -21.35 -10.17 -14.77
C VAL A 242 -20.36 -10.69 -15.82
N SER A 243 -20.26 -12.02 -15.95
CA SER A 243 -19.53 -12.68 -17.02
C SER A 243 -20.27 -12.58 -18.36
N GLN A 244 -19.63 -13.03 -19.44
CA GLN A 244 -20.37 -13.36 -20.66
C GLN A 244 -21.29 -14.57 -20.41
N TYR A 245 -22.31 -14.74 -21.25
CA TYR A 245 -23.18 -15.92 -21.23
C TYR A 245 -22.44 -17.18 -21.69
N SER A 246 -22.85 -18.32 -21.17
CA SER A 246 -22.47 -19.64 -21.67
C SER A 246 -22.90 -19.82 -23.12
N LYS A 247 -22.39 -20.89 -23.76
CA LYS A 247 -23.03 -21.40 -24.98
C LYS A 247 -24.50 -21.68 -24.69
N THR A 248 -25.36 -21.35 -25.63
CA THR A 248 -26.79 -21.64 -25.54
C THR A 248 -27.02 -23.14 -25.67
N LEU A 249 -27.78 -23.71 -24.75
CA LEU A 249 -28.25 -25.09 -24.79
C LEU A 249 -29.69 -25.13 -25.27
N VAL A 250 -29.95 -25.92 -26.30
CA VAL A 250 -31.28 -26.18 -26.81
C VAL A 250 -31.87 -27.37 -26.05
N LEU A 251 -33.04 -27.17 -25.45
CA LEU A 251 -33.82 -28.16 -24.72
C LEU A 251 -35.13 -28.41 -25.47
N GLN A 252 -35.65 -29.63 -25.41
CA GLN A 252 -36.96 -29.97 -25.97
C GLN A 252 -37.78 -30.71 -24.92
N THR A 253 -38.95 -30.17 -24.58
CA THR A 253 -39.90 -30.82 -23.66
C THR A 253 -40.62 -31.96 -24.36
N SER A 254 -41.09 -32.95 -23.61
CA SER A 254 -41.73 -34.12 -24.20
C SER A 254 -43.10 -33.77 -24.79
N GLU A 255 -43.59 -34.61 -25.70
CA GLU A 255 -44.98 -34.56 -26.14
C GLU A 255 -45.90 -34.79 -24.93
N GLY A 256 -46.77 -33.82 -24.64
CA GLY A 256 -47.69 -33.91 -23.52
C GLY A 256 -48.71 -35.01 -23.81
N LYS A 257 -48.68 -36.10 -23.03
CA LYS A 257 -49.89 -36.90 -22.86
C LYS A 257 -50.84 -36.06 -22.02
N ALA A 258 -51.81 -35.43 -22.69
CA ALA A 258 -52.98 -34.89 -22.02
C ALA A 258 -53.57 -36.02 -21.17
N LEU A 259 -53.52 -35.90 -19.84
CA LEU A 259 -54.32 -36.76 -18.99
C LEU A 259 -55.77 -36.57 -19.42
N GLN A 260 -56.39 -37.69 -19.78
CA GLN A 260 -57.77 -37.82 -20.21
C GLN A 260 -58.70 -36.92 -19.39
N GLN A 261 -59.55 -36.19 -20.11
CA GLN A 261 -60.76 -35.59 -19.59
C GLN A 261 -61.50 -36.62 -18.72
N TYR A 262 -61.68 -36.33 -17.43
CA TYR A 262 -62.81 -36.86 -16.68
C TYR A 262 -63.95 -35.84 -16.76
N PRO A 263 -65.15 -36.23 -17.21
CA PRO A 263 -66.29 -35.32 -17.31
C PRO A 263 -66.76 -34.87 -15.93
N SER A 264 -67.21 -33.62 -15.84
CA SER A 264 -67.78 -33.01 -14.64
C SER A 264 -69.17 -33.56 -14.33
N GLU A 265 -69.35 -34.28 -13.22
CA GLU A 265 -70.67 -34.56 -12.65
C GLU A 265 -71.21 -33.30 -11.93
N ARG A 266 -71.76 -32.38 -12.71
CA ARG A 266 -72.83 -31.45 -12.30
C ARG A 266 -74.16 -31.85 -12.96
N GLU A 267 -74.39 -33.15 -13.11
CA GLU A 267 -75.70 -33.72 -13.42
C GLU A 267 -76.07 -34.78 -12.37
N LEU A 268 -76.43 -34.34 -11.16
CA LEU A 268 -77.20 -35.12 -10.18
C LEU A 268 -77.82 -34.15 -9.16
N ARG A 269 -78.73 -33.30 -9.64
CA ARG A 269 -79.87 -32.72 -8.90
C ARG A 269 -80.72 -31.95 -9.90
N GLY A 270 -81.71 -32.63 -10.45
CA GLY A 270 -82.61 -32.03 -11.42
C GLY A 270 -83.68 -32.95 -12.01
N VAL A 271 -84.15 -33.98 -11.29
CA VAL A 271 -85.57 -34.43 -11.17
C VAL A 271 -85.70 -35.15 -9.84
#